data_AF-A0A510Y7G6-F1
#
_entry.id   AF-A0A510Y7G6-F1
#
_cell.length_a   1.000
_cell.length_b   1.000
_cell.length_c   1.000
_cell.angle_alpha   90.00
_cell.angle_beta   90.00
_cell.angle_gamma   90.00
#
_symmetry.space_group_name_H-M   'P 1'
#
loop_
_entity.id
_entity.type
_entity.pdbx_description
1 polymer ?
#
loop_
_entity_poly.entity_id
_entity_poly.type
_entity_poly.pdbx_seq_one_letter_code
_entity_poly.pdbx_strand_id
1 'polypeptide(L)'
;MTSTIPASFEETYEQYTPLVKRMITRLRIYQEQEEYMQAGYVGLWKAYSTFSPEKGTFSAYAFTLVRGEMLMMLRKEVRFSERHQLFDDHQPFEQPSEMEDRFELEAYFPLLSERERTWLTDFAVHALPIRDIAAKHGVAASTVKSWRKSALRKLRAHTSELKLD
;
A
#
# COMPACT_ATOMS: atom_id res chain seq x y z
N MET A 1 4.88 -11.57 20.61
CA MET A 1 3.92 -12.37 19.81
C MET A 1 4.49 -12.56 18.43
N THR A 2 4.79 -13.79 18.07
CA THR A 2 5.57 -14.21 16.90
C THR A 2 4.86 -13.89 15.60
N SER A 3 5.49 -13.10 14.73
CA SER A 3 5.03 -12.81 13.37
C SER A 3 5.36 -14.02 12.48
N THR A 4 4.58 -15.08 12.63
CA THR A 4 4.67 -16.27 11.78
C THR A 4 3.76 -16.05 10.57
N ILE A 5 4.25 -16.37 9.37
CA ILE A 5 3.43 -16.44 8.16
C ILE A 5 2.32 -17.46 8.44
N PRO A 6 1.03 -17.14 8.22
CA PRO A 6 -0.05 -18.10 8.47
C PRO A 6 0.17 -19.36 7.63
N ALA A 7 -0.15 -20.54 8.17
CA ALA A 7 0.22 -21.82 7.56
C ALA A 7 -0.50 -22.06 6.22
N SER A 8 -1.66 -21.43 6.03
CA SER A 8 -2.41 -21.44 4.79
C SER A 8 -2.91 -20.03 4.41
N PHE A 9 -3.33 -19.89 3.16
CA PHE A 9 -4.03 -18.68 2.74
C PHE A 9 -5.40 -18.57 3.43
N GLU A 10 -6.07 -19.67 3.73
CA GLU A 10 -7.37 -19.67 4.41
C GLU A 10 -7.26 -19.05 5.81
N GLU A 11 -6.25 -19.44 6.59
CA GLU A 11 -5.96 -18.80 7.89
C GLU A 11 -5.60 -17.31 7.73
N THR A 12 -4.81 -16.97 6.69
CA THR A 12 -4.48 -15.58 6.38
C THR A 12 -5.73 -14.76 6.07
N TYR A 13 -6.63 -15.34 5.28
CA TYR A 13 -7.87 -14.72 4.85
C TYR A 13 -8.78 -14.45 6.04
N GLU A 14 -8.97 -15.44 6.93
CA GLU A 14 -9.76 -15.27 8.15
C GLU A 14 -9.15 -14.22 9.07
N GLN A 15 -7.84 -14.30 9.34
CA GLN A 15 -7.14 -13.42 10.27
C GLN A 15 -7.11 -11.96 9.78
N TYR A 16 -6.98 -11.73 8.48
CA TYR A 16 -6.81 -10.39 7.90
C TYR A 16 -8.05 -9.87 7.17
N THR A 17 -9.17 -10.58 7.16
CA THR A 17 -10.47 -10.03 6.71
C THR A 17 -10.84 -8.73 7.44
N PRO A 18 -10.64 -8.58 8.76
CA PRO A 18 -10.88 -7.30 9.44
C PRO A 18 -10.04 -6.13 8.89
N LEU A 19 -8.81 -6.39 8.45
CA LEU A 19 -7.96 -5.38 7.82
C LEU A 19 -8.58 -4.89 6.50
N VAL A 20 -9.05 -5.81 5.65
CA VAL A 20 -9.70 -5.48 4.37
C VAL A 20 -10.97 -4.66 4.60
N LYS A 21 -11.83 -5.10 5.53
CA LYS A 21 -13.07 -4.37 5.89
C LYS A 21 -12.80 -2.98 6.46
N ARG A 22 -11.80 -2.84 7.35
CA ARG A 22 -11.40 -1.54 7.90
C ARG A 22 -10.78 -0.62 6.85
N MET A 23 -10.20 -1.18 5.80
CA MET A 23 -9.64 -0.38 4.71
C MET A 23 -10.74 0.30 3.88
N ILE A 24 -11.89 -0.34 3.67
CA ILE A 24 -13.07 0.27 3.03
C ILE A 24 -13.47 1.57 3.74
N THR A 25 -13.59 1.52 5.07
CA THR A 25 -13.98 2.69 5.85
C THR A 25 -12.87 3.74 5.91
N ARG A 26 -11.60 3.33 6.03
CA ARG A 26 -10.45 4.25 6.02
C ARG A 26 -10.28 4.97 4.67
N LEU A 27 -10.62 4.29 3.58
CA LEU A 27 -10.62 4.86 2.24
C LEU A 27 -11.93 5.59 1.90
N ARG A 28 -12.90 5.68 2.82
CA ARG A 28 -14.20 6.33 2.60
C ARG A 28 -14.94 5.79 1.34
N ILE A 29 -14.85 4.48 1.13
CA ILE A 29 -15.55 3.80 0.04
C ILE A 29 -16.99 3.53 0.48
N TYR A 30 -17.94 4.28 -0.08
CA TYR A 30 -19.36 4.20 0.29
C TYR A 30 -20.19 3.33 -0.66
N GLN A 31 -19.76 3.20 -1.92
CA GLN A 31 -20.45 2.43 -2.97
C GLN A 31 -19.57 1.24 -3.39
N GLU A 32 -20.19 0.22 -3.98
CA GLU A 32 -19.52 -0.93 -4.60
C GLU A 32 -18.47 -1.61 -3.70
N GLN A 33 -18.71 -1.60 -2.38
CA GLN A 33 -17.73 -2.07 -1.39
C GLN A 33 -17.25 -3.50 -1.64
N GLU A 34 -18.10 -4.37 -2.21
CA GLU A 34 -17.74 -5.74 -2.55
C GLU A 34 -16.60 -5.80 -3.57
N GLU A 35 -16.61 -4.96 -4.61
CA GLU A 35 -15.56 -4.95 -5.63
C GLU A 35 -14.22 -4.48 -5.05
N TYR A 36 -14.27 -3.43 -4.23
CA TYR A 36 -13.10 -2.95 -3.51
C TYR A 36 -12.58 -3.97 -2.48
N MET A 37 -13.48 -4.68 -1.80
CA MET A 37 -13.10 -5.78 -0.91
C MET A 37 -12.38 -6.88 -1.70
N GLN A 38 -12.86 -7.25 -2.89
CA GLN A 38 -12.16 -8.19 -3.77
C GLN A 38 -10.77 -7.68 -4.14
N ALA A 39 -10.62 -6.41 -4.50
CA ALA A 39 -9.31 -5.80 -4.75
C ALA A 39 -8.39 -5.88 -3.51
N GLY A 40 -8.93 -5.60 -2.31
CA GLY A 40 -8.21 -5.77 -1.06
C GLY A 40 -7.76 -7.22 -0.82
N TYR A 41 -8.63 -8.20 -1.09
CA TYR A 41 -8.28 -9.61 -0.98
C TYR A 41 -7.23 -10.05 -2.00
N VAL A 42 -7.23 -9.48 -3.22
CA VAL A 42 -6.13 -9.66 -4.18
C VAL A 42 -4.82 -9.12 -3.59
N GLY A 43 -4.86 -7.97 -2.90
CA GLY A 43 -3.71 -7.42 -2.18
C GLY A 43 -3.23 -8.33 -1.05
N LEU A 44 -4.15 -8.92 -0.31
CA LEU A 44 -3.83 -9.90 0.74
C LEU A 44 -3.22 -11.19 0.17
N TRP A 45 -3.74 -11.70 -0.95
CA TRP A 45 -3.16 -12.85 -1.65
C TRP A 45 -1.75 -12.54 -2.16
N LYS A 46 -1.53 -11.36 -2.75
CA LYS A 46 -0.20 -10.89 -3.15
C LYS A 46 0.74 -10.79 -1.94
N ALA A 47 0.22 -10.35 -0.79
CA ALA A 47 1.00 -10.30 0.44
C ALA A 47 1.41 -11.71 0.86
N TYR A 48 0.47 -12.65 0.97
CA TYR A 48 0.72 -14.06 1.28
C TYR A 48 1.76 -14.70 0.35
N SER A 49 1.55 -14.61 -0.95
CA SER A 49 2.38 -15.28 -1.98
C SER A 49 3.78 -14.69 -2.15
N THR A 50 3.98 -13.42 -1.78
CA THR A 50 5.26 -12.73 -2.00
C THR A 50 5.94 -12.32 -0.71
N PHE A 51 5.34 -12.55 0.46
CA PHE A 51 5.94 -12.17 1.72
C PHE A 51 7.25 -12.92 1.92
N SER A 52 8.22 -12.18 2.46
CA SER A 52 9.47 -12.74 2.94
C SER A 52 9.67 -12.13 4.31
N PRO A 53 10.16 -12.89 5.30
CA PRO A 53 10.44 -12.37 6.65
C PRO A 53 11.37 -11.15 6.62
N GLU A 54 12.19 -11.04 5.58
CA GLU A 54 13.01 -9.87 5.40
C GLU A 54 12.16 -8.61 5.23
N LYS A 55 10.95 -8.66 4.65
CA LYS A 55 10.07 -7.51 4.33
C LYS A 55 9.42 -6.82 5.52
N GLY A 56 9.74 -7.21 6.75
CA GLY A 56 9.15 -6.68 7.98
C GLY A 56 8.07 -7.61 8.52
N THR A 57 7.09 -7.08 9.26
CA THR A 57 5.96 -7.90 9.72
C THR A 57 5.00 -8.18 8.57
N PHE A 58 4.38 -9.36 8.59
CA PHE A 58 3.36 -9.70 7.61
C PHE A 58 2.19 -8.71 7.63
N SER A 59 1.80 -8.25 8.82
CA SER A 59 0.69 -7.30 8.99
C SER A 59 0.94 -5.95 8.30
N ALA A 60 2.14 -5.37 8.46
CA ALA A 60 2.51 -4.13 7.78
C ALA A 60 2.58 -4.33 6.27
N TYR A 61 3.15 -5.45 5.82
CA TYR A 61 3.25 -5.77 4.39
C TYR A 61 1.87 -5.99 3.75
N ALA A 62 0.97 -6.70 4.44
CA ALA A 62 -0.41 -6.91 4.02
C ALA A 62 -1.19 -5.60 3.97
N PHE A 63 -1.07 -4.74 4.98
CA PHE A 63 -1.69 -3.41 4.99
C PHE A 63 -1.34 -2.62 3.72
N THR A 64 -0.05 -2.56 3.37
CA THR A 64 0.42 -1.82 2.20
C THR A 64 -0.14 -2.39 0.90
N LEU A 65 -0.16 -3.71 0.72
CA LEU A 65 -0.66 -4.30 -0.53
C LEU A 65 -2.18 -4.25 -0.64
N VAL A 66 -2.91 -4.50 0.45
CA VAL A 66 -4.38 -4.35 0.51
C VAL A 66 -4.78 -2.93 0.12
N ARG A 67 -4.18 -1.92 0.76
CA ARG A 67 -4.43 -0.51 0.46
C ARG A 67 -4.09 -0.16 -1.00
N GLY A 68 -2.94 -0.64 -1.47
CA GLY A 68 -2.47 -0.36 -2.83
C GLY A 68 -3.41 -0.88 -3.92
N GLU A 69 -3.92 -2.10 -3.77
CA GLU A 69 -4.86 -2.68 -4.74
C GLU A 69 -6.21 -1.95 -4.74
N MET A 70 -6.75 -1.61 -3.57
CA MET A 70 -7.99 -0.83 -3.46
C MET A 70 -7.84 0.56 -4.10
N LEU A 71 -6.73 1.27 -3.85
CA LEU A 71 -6.45 2.56 -4.47
C LEU A 71 -6.22 2.45 -5.99
N MET A 72 -5.64 1.35 -6.47
CA MET A 72 -5.49 1.11 -7.90
C MET A 72 -6.85 0.98 -8.59
N MET A 73 -7.79 0.27 -7.95
CA MET A 73 -9.17 0.13 -8.44
C MET A 73 -9.89 1.48 -8.49
N LEU A 74 -9.83 2.25 -7.41
CA LEU A 74 -10.41 3.60 -7.33
C LEU A 74 -9.98 4.50 -8.51
N ARG A 75 -8.69 4.50 -8.83
CA ARG A 75 -8.17 5.28 -9.96
C ARG A 75 -8.64 4.77 -11.31
N LYS A 76 -8.84 3.45 -11.43
CA LYS A 76 -9.33 2.85 -12.67
C LYS A 76 -10.76 3.31 -12.93
N GLU A 77 -11.59 3.37 -11.90
CA GLU A 77 -12.97 3.88 -11.98
C GLU A 77 -13.01 5.36 -12.33
N VAL A 78 -12.24 6.21 -11.63
CA VAL A 78 -12.18 7.65 -11.97
C VAL A 78 -11.77 7.86 -13.44
N ARG A 79 -10.70 7.19 -13.89
CA ARG A 79 -10.27 7.26 -15.30
C ARG A 79 -11.28 6.66 -16.28
N PHE A 80 -12.10 5.70 -15.84
CA PHE A 80 -13.13 5.11 -16.68
C PHE A 80 -14.29 6.07 -16.85
N SER A 81 -14.80 6.64 -15.74
CA SER A 81 -15.84 7.66 -15.72
C SER A 81 -15.46 8.88 -16.58
N GLU A 82 -14.26 9.45 -16.37
CA GLU A 82 -13.76 10.61 -17.13
C GLU A 82 -13.72 10.37 -18.65
N ARG A 83 -13.37 9.16 -19.08
CA ARG A 83 -13.25 8.81 -20.51
C ARG A 83 -14.57 8.50 -21.18
N HIS A 84 -15.58 8.08 -20.44
CA HIS A 84 -16.86 7.63 -20.99
C HIS A 84 -18.00 8.63 -20.79
N GLN A 85 -17.74 9.82 -20.22
CA GLN A 85 -18.77 10.84 -19.91
C GLN A 85 -20.03 10.21 -19.29
N LEU A 86 -19.84 9.20 -18.44
CA LEU A 86 -20.93 8.67 -17.66
C LEU A 86 -21.21 9.74 -16.60
N PHE A 87 -22.36 10.41 -16.71
CA PHE A 87 -22.93 11.15 -15.59
C PHE A 87 -23.34 10.12 -14.56
N ASP A 88 -22.35 9.63 -13.85
CA ASP A 88 -22.57 8.80 -12.70
C ASP A 88 -22.76 9.73 -11.51
N ASP A 89 -23.77 9.44 -10.69
CA ASP A 89 -24.02 10.14 -9.42
C ASP A 89 -23.00 9.70 -8.35
N HIS A 90 -21.86 9.17 -8.79
CA HIS A 90 -20.68 8.93 -7.98
C HIS A 90 -20.19 10.27 -7.46
N GLN A 91 -20.57 10.58 -6.22
CA GLN A 91 -19.96 11.62 -5.41
C GLN A 91 -18.43 11.56 -5.60
N PRO A 92 -17.76 12.70 -5.83
CA PRO A 92 -16.31 12.74 -5.93
C PRO A 92 -15.73 11.99 -4.74
N PHE A 93 -14.97 10.95 -5.04
CA PHE A 93 -14.27 10.17 -4.03
C PHE A 93 -13.45 11.14 -3.17
N GLU A 94 -13.85 11.34 -1.91
CA GLU A 94 -13.04 12.09 -0.98
C GLU A 94 -11.72 11.33 -0.82
N GLN A 95 -10.65 11.89 -1.38
CA GLN A 95 -9.33 11.31 -1.24
C GLN A 95 -9.06 11.13 0.26
N PRO A 96 -8.59 9.94 0.69
CA PRO A 96 -8.17 9.73 2.07
C PRO A 96 -7.25 10.87 2.47
N SER A 97 -7.46 11.49 3.63
CA SER A 97 -6.67 12.65 4.04
C SER A 97 -5.19 12.29 4.07
N GLU A 98 -4.43 12.74 3.06
CA GLU A 98 -3.01 12.46 2.88
C GLU A 98 -2.16 12.87 4.11
N MET A 99 -2.71 13.75 4.95
CA MET A 99 -2.10 14.30 6.14
C MET A 99 -1.76 13.26 7.22
N GLU A 100 -2.69 12.34 7.51
CA GLU A 100 -2.50 11.34 8.59
C GLU A 100 -1.45 10.29 8.21
N ASP A 101 -1.49 9.80 6.96
CA ASP A 101 -0.49 8.83 6.47
C ASP A 101 0.90 9.47 6.28
N ARG A 102 0.98 10.78 6.01
CA ARG A 102 2.27 11.48 5.85
C ARG A 102 2.99 11.67 7.19
N PHE A 103 2.25 11.96 8.26
CA PHE A 103 2.82 12.20 9.60
C PHE A 103 3.51 10.94 10.17
N GLU A 104 2.96 9.74 9.95
CA GLU A 104 3.60 8.50 10.39
C GLU A 104 4.89 8.16 9.61
N LEU A 105 5.03 8.64 8.37
CA LEU A 105 6.19 8.34 7.52
C LEU A 105 7.39 9.25 7.81
N GLU A 106 7.17 10.47 8.30
CA GLU A 106 8.22 11.43 8.62
C GLU A 106 9.22 10.89 9.66
N ALA A 107 8.76 10.02 10.57
CA ALA A 107 9.60 9.35 11.54
C ALA A 107 10.74 8.52 10.92
N TYR A 108 10.58 8.06 9.68
CA TYR A 108 11.56 7.24 8.98
C TYR A 108 12.43 8.04 7.99
N PHE A 109 12.08 9.29 7.71
CA PHE A 109 12.82 10.11 6.75
C PHE A 109 14.29 10.27 7.12
N PRO A 110 14.69 10.52 8.38
CA PRO A 110 16.10 10.65 8.76
C PRO A 110 16.97 9.45 8.35
N LEU A 111 16.38 8.25 8.28
CA LEU A 111 17.06 6.99 7.95
C LEU A 111 17.23 6.79 6.44
N LEU A 112 16.43 7.47 5.63
CA LEU A 112 16.35 7.29 4.20
C LEU A 112 17.09 8.40 3.45
N SER A 113 17.72 8.03 2.34
CA SER A 113 18.20 8.99 1.34
C SER A 113 17.02 9.63 0.62
N GLU A 114 17.25 10.78 -0.01
CA GLU A 114 16.22 11.53 -0.73
C GLU A 114 15.44 10.65 -1.72
N ARG A 115 16.13 9.86 -2.56
CA ARG A 115 15.50 8.96 -3.54
C ARG A 115 14.66 7.86 -2.89
N GLU A 116 15.06 7.38 -1.72
CA GLU A 116 14.32 6.37 -0.95
C GLU A 116 13.08 6.98 -0.29
N ARG A 117 13.18 8.23 0.21
CA ARG A 117 12.04 9.01 0.71
C ARG A 117 11.05 9.28 -0.41
N THR A 118 11.52 9.74 -1.57
CA THR A 118 10.69 9.97 -2.75
C THR A 118 9.88 8.73 -3.11
N TRP A 119 10.55 7.57 -3.21
CA TRP A 119 9.85 6.31 -3.44
C TRP A 119 8.85 6.00 -2.33
N LEU A 120 9.23 6.14 -1.06
CA LEU A 120 8.37 5.83 0.08
C LEU A 120 7.12 6.71 0.08
N THR A 121 7.25 8.03 -0.10
CA THR A 121 6.14 8.97 -0.15
C THR A 121 5.23 8.66 -1.33
N ASP A 122 5.78 8.51 -2.53
CA ASP A 122 4.97 8.25 -3.72
C ASP A 122 4.25 6.91 -3.66
N PHE A 123 4.87 5.90 -3.08
CA PHE A 123 4.30 4.57 -2.97
C PHE A 123 3.34 4.43 -1.78
N ALA A 124 3.65 5.01 -0.62
CA ALA A 124 2.86 4.83 0.59
C ALA A 124 1.75 5.87 0.74
N VAL A 125 2.01 7.13 0.38
CA VAL A 125 1.02 8.23 0.45
C VAL A 125 0.24 8.30 -0.85
N HIS A 126 0.96 8.46 -1.97
CA HIS A 126 0.32 8.66 -3.27
C HIS A 126 0.01 7.34 -3.99
N ALA A 127 0.25 6.18 -3.39
CA ALA A 127 0.04 4.83 -3.94
C ALA A 127 0.42 4.65 -5.42
N LEU A 128 1.43 5.37 -5.88
CA LEU A 128 1.86 5.32 -7.27
C LEU A 128 2.55 3.98 -7.55
N PRO A 129 2.14 3.24 -8.60
CA PRO A 129 2.88 2.04 -9.00
C PRO A 129 4.27 2.44 -9.50
N ILE A 130 5.22 1.50 -9.45
CA ILE A 130 6.63 1.70 -9.84
C ILE A 130 6.77 2.41 -11.21
N ARG A 131 5.92 2.08 -12.18
CA ARG A 131 5.91 2.72 -13.50
C ARG A 131 5.52 4.20 -13.43
N ASP A 132 4.51 4.54 -12.64
CA ASP A 132 4.02 5.91 -12.54
C ASP A 132 4.97 6.76 -11.68
N ILE A 133 5.64 6.17 -10.68
CA ILE A 133 6.78 6.81 -9.97
C ILE A 133 7.93 7.07 -10.95
N ALA A 134 8.26 6.08 -11.77
CA ALA A 134 9.33 6.19 -12.77
C ALA A 134 9.04 7.31 -13.77
N ALA A 135 7.80 7.38 -14.27
CA ALA A 135 7.35 8.45 -15.14
C ALA A 135 7.36 9.82 -14.44
N LYS A 136 6.84 9.91 -13.20
CA LYS A 136 6.80 11.15 -12.40
C LYS A 136 8.19 11.75 -12.19
N HIS A 137 9.21 10.92 -11.97
CA HIS A 137 10.58 11.36 -11.69
C HIS A 137 11.52 11.28 -12.89
N GLY A 138 11.03 10.92 -14.08
CA GLY A 138 11.85 10.83 -15.29
C GLY A 138 12.95 9.77 -15.22
N VAL A 139 12.74 8.67 -14.47
CA VAL A 139 13.73 7.59 -14.30
C VAL A 139 13.22 6.27 -14.85
N ALA A 140 14.12 5.28 -15.01
CA ALA A 140 13.72 3.93 -15.39
C ALA A 140 13.00 3.20 -14.24
N ALA A 141 12.07 2.29 -14.58
CA ALA A 141 11.38 1.45 -13.59
C ALA A 141 12.35 0.56 -12.78
N SER A 142 13.47 0.16 -13.37
CA SER A 142 14.57 -0.54 -12.67
C SER A 142 15.21 0.32 -11.57
N THR A 143 15.33 1.62 -11.80
CA THR A 143 15.84 2.59 -10.83
C THR A 143 14.89 2.73 -9.64
N VAL A 144 13.58 2.84 -9.88
CA VAL A 144 12.60 2.87 -8.79
C VAL A 144 12.58 1.55 -8.00
N LYS A 145 12.76 0.40 -8.67
CA LYS A 145 12.93 -0.90 -8.00
C LYS A 145 14.17 -0.93 -7.09
N SER A 146 15.26 -0.26 -7.47
CA SER A 146 16.46 -0.17 -6.64
C SER A 146 16.27 0.74 -5.43
N TRP A 147 15.58 1.88 -5.59
CA TRP A 147 15.19 2.77 -4.47
C TRP A 147 14.34 2.01 -3.46
N ARG A 148 13.31 1.30 -3.93
CA ARG A 148 12.48 0.40 -3.10
C ARG A 148 13.32 -0.60 -2.33
N LYS A 149 14.22 -1.31 -3.01
CA LYS A 149 15.05 -2.35 -2.38
C LYS A 149 15.91 -1.76 -1.26
N SER A 150 16.56 -0.62 -1.52
CA SER A 150 17.44 0.02 -0.54
C SER A 150 16.67 0.66 0.62
N ALA A 151 15.55 1.35 0.34
CA ALA A 151 14.68 1.93 1.35
C ALA A 151 14.18 0.87 2.33
N LEU A 152 13.64 -0.24 1.80
CA LEU A 152 13.16 -1.35 2.62
C LEU A 152 14.26 -1.92 3.52
N ARG A 153 15.48 -2.10 2.99
CA ARG A 153 16.63 -2.58 3.79
C ARG A 153 16.89 -1.69 5.01
N LYS A 154 16.88 -0.35 4.84
CA LYS A 154 17.14 0.59 5.93
C LYS A 154 16.02 0.65 6.96
N LEU A 155 14.77 0.66 6.49
CA LEU A 155 13.59 0.61 7.36
C LEU A 155 13.61 -0.64 8.26
N ARG A 156 13.98 -1.79 7.70
CA ARG A 156 14.06 -3.06 8.44
C ARG A 156 15.13 -3.03 9.54
N ALA A 157 16.30 -2.48 9.26
CA ALA A 157 17.40 -2.40 10.24
C ALA A 157 16.97 -1.63 11.49
N HIS A 158 16.32 -0.48 11.29
CA HIS A 158 15.84 0.37 12.39
C HIS A 158 14.69 -0.27 13.20
N THR A 159 13.78 -0.98 12.54
CA THR A 159 12.70 -1.72 13.25
C THR A 159 13.23 -2.92 14.06
N SER A 160 14.37 -3.49 13.67
CA SER A 160 15.04 -4.56 14.43
C SER A 160 15.79 -4.03 15.65
N GLU A 161 16.38 -2.83 15.58
CA GLU A 161 17.05 -2.17 16.71
C GLU A 161 16.05 -1.75 17.81
N LEU A 162 14.86 -1.27 17.43
CA LEU A 162 13.81 -0.89 18.39
C LEU A 162 13.17 -2.07 19.17
N LYS A 163 13.45 -3.32 18.81
CA LYS A 163 12.91 -4.53 19.48
C LYS A 163 13.86 -5.12 20.52
N LEU A 164 15.03 -4.52 20.71
CA LEU A 164 16.06 -4.97 21.64
C LEU A 164 16.12 -4.16 22.95
N ASP A 165 15.29 -3.13 23.07
CA ASP A 165 14.99 -2.38 24.30
C ASP A 165 13.57 -2.70 24.81
#